data_AF-A0A0C4E8T5-F1
#
_entry.id   AF-A0A0C4E8T5-F1
#
_cell.length_a   1.000
_cell.length_b   1.000
_cell.length_c   1.000
_cell.angle_alpha   90.00
_cell.angle_beta   90.00
_cell.angle_gamma   90.00
#
_symmetry.space_group_name_H-M   'P 1'
#
loop_
_entity.id
_entity.type
_entity.pdbx_description
1 polymer ?
#
loop_
_entity_poly.entity_id
_entity_poly.type
_entity_poly.pdbx_seq_one_letter_code
_entity_poly.pdbx_strand_id
1 'polypeptide(L)'
;MCADPAAHMPAVTRVLAGFEAQSRADVDGWVEKGARALLKEDAGDREAARRLLTHFSHARAAQALELGKTIADGLDKYVKLTGAWRDPVGSSINDAGEGAETVNCLVGYDPDKPAWKQSVNPAGRRRRGFAQAPLMA
;
A
#
# COMPACT_ATOMS: atom_id res chain seq x y z
N MET A 1 8.79 -5.94 1.98
CA MET A 1 8.48 -7.09 2.85
C MET A 1 7.14 -7.67 2.42
N CYS A 2 7.10 -8.90 1.92
CA CYS A 2 5.95 -9.45 1.20
C CYS A 2 5.28 -10.62 1.95
N ALA A 3 5.38 -10.62 3.28
CA ALA A 3 4.79 -11.66 4.10
C ALA A 3 3.26 -11.58 4.01
N ASP A 4 2.65 -12.58 3.37
CA ASP A 4 1.21 -12.78 3.25
C ASP A 4 0.35 -11.52 3.00
N PRO A 5 0.44 -10.91 1.79
CA PRO A 5 -0.36 -9.75 1.44
C PRO A 5 -1.87 -10.01 1.55
N ALA A 6 -2.31 -11.25 1.32
CA ALA A 6 -3.72 -11.63 1.37
C ALA A 6 -4.27 -11.54 2.82
N ALA A 7 -3.47 -11.92 3.82
CA ALA A 7 -3.87 -11.79 5.22
C ALA A 7 -3.95 -10.33 5.70
N HIS A 8 -3.07 -9.46 5.20
CA HIS A 8 -2.99 -8.07 5.68
C HIS A 8 -3.83 -7.07 4.89
N MET A 9 -4.09 -7.34 3.60
CA MET A 9 -4.81 -6.42 2.72
C MET A 9 -6.17 -5.98 3.29
N PRO A 10 -7.04 -6.87 3.83
CA PRO A 10 -8.34 -6.44 4.35
C PRO A 10 -8.24 -5.42 5.49
N ALA A 11 -7.25 -5.53 6.36
CA ALA A 11 -7.06 -4.59 7.46
C ALA A 11 -6.56 -3.23 6.95
N VAL A 12 -5.56 -3.23 6.06
CA VAL A 12 -5.03 -2.02 5.43
C VAL A 12 -6.12 -1.29 4.66
N THR A 13 -6.89 -2.01 3.84
CA THR A 13 -7.99 -1.43 3.06
C THR A 13 -9.05 -0.78 3.95
N ARG A 14 -9.43 -1.40 5.08
CA ARG A 14 -10.40 -0.78 6.01
C ARG A 14 -9.90 0.54 6.57
N VAL A 15 -8.63 0.60 6.96
CA VAL A 15 -8.03 1.82 7.52
C VAL A 15 -7.99 2.93 6.47
N LEU A 16 -7.52 2.62 5.26
CA LEU A 16 -7.48 3.58 4.15
C LEU A 16 -8.87 4.05 3.74
N ALA A 17 -9.84 3.14 3.61
CA ALA A 17 -11.22 3.48 3.29
C ALA A 17 -11.86 4.39 4.35
N GLY A 18 -11.57 4.16 5.63
CA GLY A 18 -12.01 5.03 6.72
C GLY A 18 -11.42 6.44 6.62
N PHE A 19 -10.13 6.55 6.34
CA PHE A 19 -9.45 7.83 6.12
C PHE A 19 -10.04 8.60 4.93
N GLU A 20 -10.28 7.91 3.82
CA GLU A 20 -10.92 8.52 2.65
C GLU A 20 -12.36 8.95 2.92
N ALA A 21 -13.13 8.14 3.64
CA ALA A 21 -14.50 8.47 4.00
C ALA A 21 -14.55 9.72 4.89
N GLN A 22 -13.66 9.82 5.89
CA GLN A 22 -13.55 11.03 6.71
C GLN A 22 -13.10 12.23 5.88
N SER A 23 -12.18 12.03 4.92
CA SER A 23 -11.74 13.08 4.00
C SER A 23 -12.90 13.65 3.20
N ARG A 24 -13.75 12.79 2.63
CA ARG A 24 -14.96 13.22 1.92
C ARG A 24 -15.95 13.93 2.84
N ALA A 25 -16.20 13.37 4.03
CA ALA A 25 -17.11 13.97 5.00
C ALA A 25 -16.67 15.38 5.44
N ASP A 26 -15.37 15.62 5.61
CA ASP A 26 -14.84 16.94 5.96
C ASP A 26 -15.01 17.93 4.80
N VAL A 27 -14.74 17.49 3.57
CA VAL A 27 -14.92 18.30 2.35
C VAL A 27 -16.38 18.75 2.22
N ASP A 28 -17.30 17.79 2.26
CA ASP A 28 -18.75 18.02 2.09
C ASP A 28 -19.34 18.79 3.28
N GLY A 29 -18.85 18.52 4.49
CA GLY A 29 -19.39 19.07 5.73
C GLY A 29 -19.01 20.53 5.96
N TRP A 30 -17.72 20.84 5.99
CA TRP A 30 -17.27 22.14 6.48
C TRP A 30 -16.27 22.86 5.57
N VAL A 31 -15.41 22.14 4.85
CA VAL A 31 -14.33 22.78 4.06
C VAL A 31 -14.92 23.62 2.93
N GLU A 32 -15.75 23.02 2.09
CA GLU A 32 -16.36 23.75 0.99
C GLU A 32 -17.36 24.79 1.47
N LYS A 33 -18.08 24.50 2.56
CA LYS A 33 -19.02 25.44 3.17
C LYS A 33 -18.27 26.69 3.66
N GLY A 34 -17.14 26.52 4.32
CA GLY A 34 -16.27 27.61 4.77
C GLY A 34 -15.71 28.42 3.61
N ALA A 35 -15.19 27.75 2.57
CA ALA A 35 -14.71 28.43 1.37
C ALA A 35 -15.81 29.22 0.66
N ARG A 36 -17.01 28.65 0.53
CA ARG A 36 -18.18 29.35 -0.04
C ARG A 36 -18.61 30.54 0.80
N ALA A 37 -18.55 30.46 2.13
CA ALA A 37 -18.89 31.59 3.00
C ALA A 37 -17.97 32.79 2.77
N LEU A 38 -16.66 32.56 2.62
CA LEU A 38 -15.68 33.61 2.33
C LEU A 38 -15.91 34.31 0.98
N LEU A 39 -16.55 33.63 0.03
CA LEU A 39 -16.85 34.16 -1.30
C LEU A 39 -18.18 34.93 -1.38
N LYS A 40 -19.05 34.84 -0.36
CA LYS A 40 -20.41 35.40 -0.41
C LYS A 40 -20.53 36.87 0.00
N GLU A 41 -19.49 37.44 0.59
CA GLU A 41 -19.45 38.85 0.97
C GLU A 41 -19.37 39.77 -0.27
N ASP A 42 -19.87 41.01 -0.20
CA ASP A 42 -19.96 41.95 -1.35
C ASP A 42 -18.63 42.22 -2.08
N ALA A 43 -17.49 42.00 -1.40
CA ALA A 43 -16.15 42.06 -1.99
C ALA A 43 -15.43 40.70 -2.08
N GLY A 44 -16.01 39.63 -1.50
CA GLY A 44 -15.53 38.24 -1.48
C GLY A 44 -14.02 38.02 -1.28
N ASP A 45 -13.61 37.46 -0.13
CA ASP A 45 -12.20 37.13 0.11
C ASP A 45 -11.78 35.83 -0.58
N ARG A 46 -11.56 35.92 -1.90
CA ARG A 46 -11.13 34.81 -2.75
C ARG A 46 -9.77 34.25 -2.34
N GLU A 47 -8.91 35.10 -1.82
CA GLU A 47 -7.56 34.72 -1.44
C GLU A 47 -7.60 33.91 -0.13
N ALA A 48 -8.39 34.33 0.87
CA ALA A 48 -8.64 33.53 2.07
C ALA A 48 -9.32 32.18 1.75
N ALA A 49 -10.30 32.16 0.85
CA ALA A 49 -10.93 30.91 0.40
C ALA A 49 -9.90 29.96 -0.23
N ARG A 50 -9.02 30.49 -1.08
CA ARG A 50 -7.92 29.71 -1.67
C ARG A 50 -6.96 29.19 -0.60
N ARG A 51 -6.56 30.02 0.37
CA ARG A 51 -5.68 29.61 1.47
C ARG A 51 -6.30 28.50 2.31
N LEU A 52 -7.59 28.60 2.62
CA LEU A 52 -8.32 27.57 3.37
C LEU A 52 -8.26 26.21 2.64
N LEU A 53 -8.64 26.18 1.37
CA LEU A 53 -8.64 24.95 0.56
C LEU A 53 -7.23 24.37 0.39
N THR A 54 -6.25 25.24 0.19
CA THR A 54 -4.84 24.85 0.04
C THR A 54 -4.31 24.26 1.35
N HIS A 55 -4.57 24.93 2.48
CA HIS A 55 -4.18 24.45 3.80
C HIS A 55 -4.81 23.10 4.12
N PHE A 56 -6.12 22.94 3.90
CA PHE A 56 -6.80 21.66 4.09
C PHE A 56 -6.18 20.54 3.25
N SER A 57 -5.92 20.81 1.97
CA SER A 57 -5.31 19.82 1.05
C SER A 57 -3.92 19.38 1.53
N HIS A 58 -3.06 20.33 1.92
CA HIS A 58 -1.73 20.01 2.43
C HIS A 58 -1.78 19.29 3.77
N ALA A 59 -2.63 19.73 4.70
CA ALA A 59 -2.80 19.09 5.99
C ALA A 59 -3.29 17.64 5.82
N ARG A 60 -4.26 17.41 4.93
CA ARG A 60 -4.77 16.06 4.64
C ARG A 60 -3.71 15.19 3.97
N ALA A 61 -2.92 15.73 3.06
CA ALA A 61 -1.80 15.00 2.45
C ALA A 61 -0.75 14.59 3.49
N ALA A 62 -0.39 15.50 4.42
CA ALA A 62 0.53 15.20 5.50
C ALA A 62 -0.01 14.09 6.43
N GLN A 63 -1.29 14.14 6.78
CA GLN A 63 -1.96 13.10 7.56
C GLN A 63 -1.96 11.74 6.83
N ALA A 64 -2.16 11.73 5.51
CA ALA A 64 -2.13 10.50 4.71
C ALA A 64 -0.74 9.85 4.74
N LEU A 65 0.33 10.65 4.64
CA LEU A 65 1.70 10.16 4.74
C LEU A 65 2.00 9.57 6.12
N GLU A 66 1.58 10.26 7.20
CA GLU A 66 1.78 9.77 8.56
C GLU A 66 0.98 8.49 8.85
N LEU A 67 -0.25 8.41 8.32
CA LEU A 67 -1.05 7.19 8.38
C LEU A 67 -0.36 6.03 7.64
N GLY A 68 0.15 6.28 6.43
CA GLY A 68 0.88 5.29 5.65
C GLY A 68 2.11 4.77 6.39
N LYS A 69 2.88 5.66 7.01
CA LYS A 69 4.02 5.30 7.87
C LYS A 69 3.59 4.44 9.06
N THR A 70 2.52 4.84 9.75
CA THR A 70 1.98 4.09 10.90
C THR A 70 1.55 2.67 10.51
N ILE A 71 0.89 2.51 9.36
CA ILE A 71 0.51 1.20 8.83
C ILE A 71 1.75 0.35 8.54
N ALA A 72 2.74 0.92 7.85
CA ALA A 72 3.97 0.22 7.50
C ALA A 72 4.74 -0.24 8.75
N ASP A 73 4.93 0.65 9.72
CA ASP A 73 5.62 0.35 10.98
C ASP A 73 4.85 -0.69 11.82
N GLY A 74 3.52 -0.61 11.82
CA GLY A 74 2.66 -1.58 12.51
C GLY A 74 2.76 -2.98 11.92
N LEU A 75 2.72 -3.08 10.58
CA LEU A 75 2.86 -4.37 9.88
C LEU A 75 4.26 -4.96 10.06
N ASP A 76 5.33 -4.14 9.95
CA ASP A 76 6.70 -4.59 10.19
C ASP A 76 6.85 -5.22 11.58
N LYS A 77 6.37 -4.53 12.62
CA LYS A 77 6.39 -5.03 14.00
C LYS A 77 5.58 -6.31 14.16
N TYR A 78 4.37 -6.36 13.61
CA TYR A 78 3.51 -7.54 13.70
C TYR A 78 4.16 -8.76 13.07
N VAL A 79 4.74 -8.62 11.87
CA VAL A 79 5.36 -9.75 11.19
C VAL A 79 6.63 -10.22 11.91
N LYS A 80 7.43 -9.31 12.45
CA LYS A 80 8.58 -9.66 13.30
C LYS A 80 8.15 -10.42 14.55
N LEU A 81 7.11 -9.97 15.25
CA LEU A 81 6.62 -10.60 16.47
C LEU A 81 6.00 -11.99 16.24
N THR A 82 5.36 -12.20 15.09
CA THR A 82 4.70 -13.48 14.77
C THR A 82 5.64 -14.53 14.18
N GLY A 83 6.94 -14.20 14.02
CA GLY A 83 7.92 -15.10 13.43
C GLY A 83 7.71 -15.34 11.93
N ALA A 84 6.84 -14.57 11.28
CA ALA A 84 6.64 -14.60 9.83
C ALA A 84 7.69 -13.76 9.07
N TRP A 85 8.66 -13.18 9.79
CA TRP A 85 9.83 -12.55 9.21
C TRP A 85 10.69 -13.59 8.47
N ARG A 86 11.00 -13.30 7.20
CA ARG A 86 11.94 -14.10 6.40
C ARG A 86 13.13 -13.21 6.05
N ASP A 87 14.31 -13.62 6.50
CA ASP A 87 15.56 -12.99 6.09
C ASP A 87 15.87 -13.30 4.63
N PRO A 88 16.41 -12.34 3.85
CA PRO A 88 16.98 -12.64 2.55
C PRO A 88 18.08 -13.69 2.71
N VAL A 89 18.06 -14.72 1.86
CA VAL A 89 19.10 -15.75 1.78
C VAL A 89 20.05 -15.45 0.61
N GLY A 90 21.36 -15.48 0.87
CA GLY A 90 22.40 -15.24 -0.14
C GLY A 90 23.22 -13.96 0.12
N SER A 91 24.25 -13.74 -0.71
CA SER A 91 25.21 -12.62 -0.60
C SER A 91 24.78 -11.37 -1.38
N SER A 92 23.69 -11.44 -2.15
CA SER A 92 23.17 -10.36 -3.00
C SER A 92 21.67 -10.15 -2.74
N ILE A 93 21.24 -8.89 -2.75
CA ILE A 93 19.81 -8.50 -2.59
C ILE A 93 18.99 -8.88 -3.83
N ASN A 94 19.61 -8.81 -5.01
CA ASN A 94 19.01 -9.18 -6.29
C ASN A 94 19.64 -10.48 -6.78
N ASP A 95 18.82 -11.40 -7.27
CA ASP A 95 19.26 -12.63 -7.92
C ASP A 95 19.91 -12.23 -9.24
N ALA A 96 21.17 -12.61 -9.42
CA ALA A 96 21.90 -12.39 -10.66
C ALA A 96 21.44 -13.34 -11.79
N GLY A 97 20.34 -14.06 -11.59
CA GLY A 97 19.85 -15.12 -12.48
C GLY A 97 20.36 -16.52 -12.09
N GLU A 98 20.87 -16.69 -10.87
CA GLU A 98 21.39 -17.94 -10.34
C GLU A 98 20.34 -18.74 -9.54
N GLY A 99 19.12 -18.20 -9.41
CA GLY A 99 18.03 -18.87 -8.70
C GLY A 99 18.05 -18.64 -7.19
N ALA A 100 18.78 -17.64 -6.71
CA ALA A 100 18.65 -17.15 -5.34
C ALA A 100 17.28 -16.46 -5.17
N GLU A 101 16.61 -16.65 -4.03
CA GLU A 101 15.29 -16.06 -3.79
C GLU A 101 15.41 -14.53 -3.70
N THR A 102 15.02 -13.80 -4.76
CA THR A 102 14.91 -12.34 -4.68
C THR A 102 13.77 -11.95 -3.78
N VAL A 103 14.03 -11.05 -2.83
CA VAL A 103 12.97 -10.43 -2.03
C VAL A 103 12.29 -9.33 -2.86
N ASN A 104 11.57 -9.70 -3.92
CA ASN A 104 10.78 -8.77 -4.72
C ASN A 104 9.29 -9.10 -4.60
N CYS A 105 8.50 -8.12 -4.14
CA CYS A 105 7.06 -8.28 -3.90
C CYS A 105 6.20 -8.23 -5.17
N LEU A 106 6.79 -7.85 -6.31
CA LEU A 106 6.08 -7.63 -7.56
C LEU A 106 6.62 -8.50 -8.71
N VAL A 107 7.38 -9.57 -8.41
CA VAL A 107 7.84 -10.49 -9.46
C VAL A 107 6.63 -11.07 -10.19
N GLY A 108 6.48 -10.72 -11.47
CA GLY A 108 5.37 -11.16 -12.31
C GLY A 108 4.05 -10.41 -12.12
N TYR A 109 4.04 -9.30 -11.37
CA TYR A 109 2.88 -8.43 -11.18
C TYR A 109 3.11 -7.04 -11.78
N ASP A 110 2.08 -6.49 -12.42
CA ASP A 110 2.06 -5.15 -13.02
C ASP A 110 1.49 -4.14 -11.99
N PRO A 111 2.29 -3.21 -11.44
CA PRO A 111 1.83 -2.30 -10.38
C PRO A 111 0.73 -1.33 -10.84
N ASP A 112 0.55 -1.14 -12.16
CA ASP A 112 -0.48 -0.26 -12.71
C ASP A 112 -1.83 -0.97 -12.89
N LYS A 113 -1.90 -2.28 -12.61
CA LYS A 113 -3.13 -3.07 -12.74
C LYS A 113 -3.69 -3.49 -11.37
N PRO A 114 -5.01 -3.51 -11.20
CA PRO A 114 -5.61 -4.10 -10.01
C PRO A 114 -5.42 -5.62 -9.99
N ALA A 115 -5.49 -6.23 -8.80
CA ALA A 115 -5.21 -7.65 -8.57
C ALA A 115 -5.99 -8.61 -9.53
N TRP A 116 -7.25 -8.30 -9.85
CA TRP A 116 -8.09 -9.10 -10.76
C TRP A 116 -7.76 -8.94 -12.26
N LYS A 117 -6.85 -8.02 -12.62
CA LYS A 117 -6.36 -7.81 -13.99
C LYS A 117 -4.88 -8.18 -14.14
N GLN A 118 -4.29 -8.80 -13.12
CA GLN A 118 -2.90 -9.24 -13.17
C GLN A 118 -2.78 -10.39 -14.16
N SER A 119 -1.95 -10.21 -15.19
CA SER A 119 -1.54 -11.31 -16.06
C SER A 119 -0.49 -12.12 -15.30
N VAL A 120 -0.92 -13.01 -14.40
CA VAL A 120 -0.01 -13.90 -13.68
C VAL A 120 0.63 -14.81 -14.72
N ASN A 121 1.86 -14.51 -15.14
CA ASN A 121 2.57 -15.35 -16.09
C ASN A 121 3.04 -16.60 -15.33
N PRO A 122 2.51 -17.81 -15.60
CA PRO A 122 2.76 -19.00 -14.78
C PRO A 122 4.13 -19.64 -15.01
N ALA A 123 5.07 -18.95 -15.66
CA ALA A 123 6.37 -19.47 -16.07
C ALA A 123 7.29 -19.89 -14.90
N GLY A 124 6.93 -19.59 -13.65
CA GLY A 124 7.64 -20.01 -12.45
C GLY A 124 7.17 -21.31 -11.81
N ARG A 125 6.09 -21.96 -12.28
CA ARG A 125 5.63 -23.24 -11.71
C ARG A 125 6.51 -24.39 -12.23
N ARG A 126 7.79 -24.41 -11.82
CA ARG A 126 8.66 -25.59 -12.04
C ARG A 126 7.95 -26.78 -11.40
N ARG A 127 7.57 -27.74 -12.26
CA ARG A 127 7.09 -29.07 -11.93
C ARG A 127 7.94 -29.63 -10.78
N ARG A 128 7.34 -29.88 -9.62
CA ARG A 128 7.87 -30.87 -8.68
C ARG A 128 7.77 -32.22 -9.39
N GLY A 129 8.81 -32.58 -10.14
CA GLY A 129 9.01 -33.95 -10.56
C GLY A 129 9.21 -34.78 -9.30
N PHE A 130 8.28 -35.70 -9.04
CA PHE A 130 8.56 -36.84 -8.18
C PHE A 130 9.76 -37.58 -8.79
N ALA A 131 10.95 -37.35 -8.26
CA ALA A 131 12.07 -38.24 -8.51
C ALA A 131 11.78 -39.52 -7.72
N GLN A 132 11.47 -40.60 -8.46
CA GLN A 132 11.46 -41.95 -7.93
C GLN A 132 12.82 -42.23 -7.29
N ALA A 133 12.81 -42.63 -6.01
CA ALA A 133 13.98 -43.24 -5.39
C ALA A 133 14.26 -44.58 -6.08
N PRO A 134 15.51 -44.91 -6.45
CA PRO A 134 15.83 -46.24 -6.92
C PRO A 134 15.80 -47.20 -5.73
N LEU A 135 15.04 -48.30 -5.87
CA LEU A 135 15.24 -49.51 -5.08
C LEU A 135 16.67 -50.00 -5.33
N MET A 136 17.45 -50.18 -4.27
CA MET A 136 18.56 -51.13 -4.28
C MET A 136 18.38 -52.10 -3.12
N ALA A 137 18.53 -53.38 -3.49
CA ALA A 137 18.41 -54.58 -2.68
C ALA A 137 19.54 -54.72 -1.66
#